data_AF-A0A1W7RGA8-F1
#
_entry.id   AF-A0A1W7RGA8-F1
#
_cell.length_a   1.000
_cell.length_b   1.000
_cell.length_c   1.000
_cell.angle_alpha   90.00
_cell.angle_beta   90.00
_cell.angle_gamma   90.00
#
_symmetry.space_group_name_H-M   'P 1'
#
loop_
_entity.id
_entity.type
_entity.pdbx_description
1 polymer ?
#
loop_
_entity_poly.entity_id
_entity_poly.type
_entity_poly.pdbx_seq_one_letter_code
_entity_poly.pdbx_strand_id
1 'polypeptide(L)'
;MEIPPSHYPANRAASVVLHYFVYQRGSPFRLFEMGRVNQASLEDIPGTGHKYHLKFEVKESIQNGSSLNCTAEILYHHGETPVAPEVHYALEGEFETHSKEADSILYNRIQHLSEPLETKNIPDNDGNMTEEMKPIFNLAKVASGYIVWQNSTENTWYNMIQIQNVKQMKRNDDYLEFSYEVLFHDIASQEIIPWHMQVLWHPQHGVKVAENSRQSK
;
A
#
# COMPACT_ATOMS: atom_id res chain seq x y z
N MET A 1 -26.42 8.86 -0.09
CA MET A 1 -27.03 8.24 -1.29
C MET A 1 -26.39 6.87 -1.48
N GLU A 2 -27.18 5.80 -1.49
CA GLU A 2 -26.66 4.45 -1.80
C GLU A 2 -26.11 4.42 -3.23
N ILE A 3 -24.95 3.78 -3.41
CA ILE A 3 -24.34 3.56 -4.71
C ILE A 3 -24.10 2.06 -4.92
N PRO A 4 -24.14 1.54 -6.16
CA PRO A 4 -23.92 0.12 -6.37
C PRO A 4 -22.52 -0.31 -5.88
N PRO A 5 -22.38 -1.35 -5.04
CA PRO A 5 -21.09 -1.77 -4.49
C PRO A 5 -20.06 -2.20 -5.56
N SER A 6 -20.53 -2.67 -6.71
CA SER A 6 -19.67 -3.02 -7.86
C SER A 6 -19.28 -1.82 -8.72
N HIS A 7 -19.81 -0.62 -8.44
CA HIS A 7 -19.50 0.58 -9.22
C HIS A 7 -18.07 1.06 -8.93
N TYR A 8 -17.43 1.68 -9.92
CA TYR A 8 -16.02 2.09 -9.82
C TYR A 8 -15.71 3.04 -8.65
N PRO A 9 -16.56 4.02 -8.25
CA PRO A 9 -16.26 4.90 -7.12
C PRO A 9 -16.14 4.13 -5.80
N ALA A 10 -17.03 3.14 -5.59
CA ALA A 10 -16.99 2.30 -4.40
C ALA A 10 -15.69 1.48 -4.32
N ASN A 11 -15.28 0.89 -5.45
CA ASN A 11 -14.06 0.08 -5.52
C ASN A 11 -12.78 0.92 -5.41
N ARG A 12 -12.76 2.12 -6.01
CA ARG A 12 -11.65 3.07 -5.86
C ARG A 12 -11.51 3.53 -4.41
N ALA A 13 -12.62 3.93 -3.78
CA ALA A 13 -12.64 4.34 -2.38
C ALA A 13 -12.20 3.20 -1.44
N ALA A 14 -12.72 1.98 -1.63
CA ALA A 14 -12.31 0.81 -0.86
C ALA A 14 -10.82 0.45 -1.09
N SER A 15 -10.32 0.63 -2.31
CA SER A 15 -8.90 0.43 -2.62
C SER A 15 -8.00 1.40 -1.86
N VAL A 16 -8.38 2.67 -1.71
CA VAL A 16 -7.62 3.63 -0.88
C VAL A 16 -7.62 3.23 0.58
N VAL A 17 -8.77 2.82 1.13
CA VAL A 17 -8.86 2.30 2.51
C VAL A 17 -7.95 1.09 2.70
N LEU A 18 -7.92 0.15 1.75
CA LEU A 18 -7.01 -0.99 1.80
C LEU A 18 -5.55 -0.53 1.81
N HIS A 19 -5.15 0.39 0.94
CA HIS A 19 -3.76 0.85 0.88
C HIS A 19 -3.33 1.57 2.17
N TYR A 20 -4.22 2.36 2.77
CA TYR A 20 -4.01 2.93 4.10
C TYR A 20 -3.84 1.83 5.17
N PHE A 21 -4.71 0.83 5.17
CA PHE A 21 -4.64 -0.33 6.06
C PHE A 21 -3.34 -1.12 5.90
N VAL A 22 -2.95 -1.41 4.65
CA VAL A 22 -1.72 -2.12 4.30
C VAL A 22 -0.49 -1.37 4.79
N TYR A 23 -0.44 -0.03 4.64
CA TYR A 23 0.66 0.76 5.16
C TYR A 23 0.78 0.68 6.69
N GLN A 24 -0.36 0.66 7.40
CA GLN A 24 -0.38 0.59 8.87
C GLN A 24 -0.08 -0.81 9.43
N ARG A 25 -0.50 -1.87 8.74
CA ARG A 25 -0.53 -3.24 9.29
C ARG A 25 0.37 -4.22 8.55
N GLY A 26 0.88 -3.84 7.38
CA GLY A 26 1.68 -4.70 6.52
C GLY A 26 3.14 -4.83 6.95
N SER A 27 3.78 -5.87 6.43
CA SER A 27 5.22 -6.11 6.56
C SER A 27 5.73 -6.90 5.34
N PRO A 28 7.04 -7.11 5.19
CA PRO A 28 7.59 -7.98 4.13
C PRO A 28 6.93 -9.37 4.03
N PHE A 29 6.42 -9.90 5.15
CA PHE A 29 5.71 -11.19 5.19
C PHE A 29 4.23 -11.07 5.57
N ARG A 30 3.65 -9.86 5.53
CA ARG A 30 2.23 -9.64 5.75
C ARG A 30 1.65 -8.63 4.76
N LEU A 31 0.76 -9.09 3.90
CA LEU A 31 0.01 -8.25 2.95
C LEU A 31 -1.47 -8.55 3.02
N PHE A 32 -2.26 -7.60 2.51
CA PHE A 32 -3.70 -7.68 2.48
C PHE A 32 -4.24 -7.34 1.11
N GLU A 33 -5.36 -7.96 0.78
CA GLU A 33 -6.05 -7.79 -0.49
C GLU A 33 -7.50 -7.39 -0.26
N MET A 34 -8.04 -6.62 -1.19
CA MET A 34 -9.44 -6.22 -1.19
C MET A 34 -10.27 -7.38 -1.71
N GLY A 35 -11.21 -7.85 -0.91
CA GLY A 35 -12.26 -8.74 -1.35
C GLY A 35 -13.43 -7.95 -1.94
N ARG A 36 -14.64 -8.47 -1.79
CA ARG A 36 -15.83 -7.84 -2.36
C ARG A 36 -16.26 -6.61 -1.55
N VAL A 37 -16.64 -5.53 -2.24
CA VAL A 37 -17.43 -4.45 -1.64
C VAL A 37 -18.88 -4.90 -1.52
N ASN A 38 -19.37 -4.92 -0.29
CA ASN A 38 -20.71 -5.42 0.07
C ASN A 38 -21.73 -4.29 0.14
N GLN A 39 -21.33 -3.12 0.64
CA GLN A 39 -22.17 -1.93 0.76
C GLN A 39 -21.35 -0.68 0.46
N ALA A 40 -21.98 0.31 -0.16
CA ALA A 40 -21.35 1.59 -0.45
C ALA A 40 -22.41 2.68 -0.52
N SER A 41 -22.18 3.79 0.18
CA SER A 41 -22.97 5.00 0.02
C SER A 41 -22.05 6.22 -0.07
N LEU A 42 -22.56 7.26 -0.72
CA LEU A 42 -21.89 8.53 -0.91
C LEU A 42 -22.68 9.65 -0.23
N GLU A 43 -21.98 10.46 0.52
CA GLU A 43 -22.44 11.68 1.17
C GLU A 43 -21.67 12.86 0.60
N ASP A 44 -22.39 13.81 0.00
CA ASP A 44 -21.83 15.09 -0.40
C ASP A 44 -21.87 16.04 0.79
N ILE A 45 -20.71 16.55 1.20
CA ILE A 45 -20.54 17.46 2.33
C ILE A 45 -20.26 18.87 1.75
N PRO A 46 -21.25 19.77 1.75
CA PRO A 46 -21.11 21.09 1.11
C PRO A 46 -19.90 21.87 1.63
N GLY A 47 -19.04 22.30 0.71
CA GLY A 47 -17.83 23.07 1.03
C GLY A 47 -16.66 22.23 1.56
N THR A 48 -16.81 20.91 1.67
CA THR A 48 -15.76 20.01 2.14
C THR A 48 -15.36 18.98 1.08
N GLY A 49 -16.32 18.23 0.55
CA GLY A 49 -16.08 17.21 -0.47
C GLY A 49 -16.96 15.97 -0.32
N HIS A 50 -16.49 14.83 -0.81
CA HIS A 50 -17.27 13.60 -0.92
C HIS A 50 -16.82 12.55 0.10
N LYS A 51 -17.74 12.14 0.97
CA LYS A 51 -17.54 11.07 1.95
C LYS A 51 -18.19 9.77 1.50
N TYR A 52 -17.40 8.71 1.42
CA TYR A 52 -17.88 7.37 1.14
C TYR A 52 -17.99 6.58 2.43
N HIS A 53 -19.11 5.88 2.60
CA HIS A 53 -19.33 4.90 3.66
C HIS A 53 -19.34 3.51 3.02
N LEU A 54 -18.44 2.64 3.46
CA LEU A 54 -18.13 1.38 2.80
C LEU A 54 -18.22 0.21 3.78
N LYS A 55 -18.68 -0.93 3.28
CA LYS A 55 -18.45 -2.23 3.91
C LYS A 55 -17.87 -3.18 2.88
N PHE A 56 -16.68 -3.72 3.12
CA PHE A 56 -15.97 -4.59 2.17
C PHE A 56 -15.11 -5.63 2.89
N GLU A 57 -14.73 -6.67 2.18
CA GLU A 57 -13.86 -7.72 2.72
C GLU A 57 -12.39 -7.34 2.61
N VAL A 58 -11.61 -7.65 3.64
CA VAL A 58 -10.14 -7.59 3.64
C VAL A 58 -9.63 -9.00 3.92
N LYS A 59 -8.72 -9.48 3.08
CA LYS A 59 -8.11 -10.82 3.21
C LYS A 59 -6.61 -10.70 3.43
N GLU A 60 -6.06 -11.46 4.37
CA GLU A 60 -4.60 -11.61 4.47
C GLU A 60 -4.09 -12.57 3.38
N SER A 61 -3.22 -12.08 2.49
CA SER A 61 -2.93 -12.77 1.22
C SER A 61 -1.72 -13.71 1.25
N ILE A 62 -0.76 -13.52 2.16
CA ILE A 62 0.49 -14.31 2.17
C ILE A 62 0.29 -15.69 2.82
N GLN A 63 -0.37 -15.76 3.98
CA GLN A 63 -0.55 -17.01 4.71
C GLN A 63 -1.87 -17.72 4.38
N ASN A 64 -2.54 -17.32 3.28
CA ASN A 64 -3.89 -17.75 2.93
C ASN A 64 -4.86 -17.63 4.12
N GLY A 65 -4.80 -16.47 4.79
CA GLY A 65 -5.48 -16.21 6.04
C GLY A 65 -6.98 -15.98 5.89
N SER A 66 -7.63 -15.72 7.03
CA SER A 66 -9.04 -15.40 7.09
C SER A 66 -9.37 -14.11 6.31
N SER A 67 -10.61 -14.03 5.85
CA SER A 67 -11.20 -12.78 5.37
C SER A 67 -12.03 -12.17 6.49
N LEU A 68 -11.87 -10.87 6.73
CA LEU A 68 -12.68 -10.11 7.68
C LEU A 68 -13.46 -9.02 6.94
N ASN A 69 -14.66 -8.72 7.42
CA ASN A 69 -15.36 -7.52 6.96
C ASN A 69 -14.70 -6.29 7.57
N CYS A 70 -14.66 -5.22 6.78
CA CYS A 70 -14.19 -3.90 7.15
C CYS A 70 -15.31 -2.91 6.89
N THR A 71 -15.70 -2.14 7.90
CA THR A 71 -16.53 -0.95 7.75
C THR A 71 -15.60 0.25 7.72
N ALA A 72 -15.76 1.14 6.74
CA ALA A 72 -14.86 2.27 6.56
C ALA A 72 -15.57 3.53 6.09
N GLU A 73 -14.98 4.66 6.44
CA GLU A 73 -15.32 5.97 5.93
C GLU A 73 -14.08 6.57 5.27
N ILE A 74 -14.26 7.11 4.07
CA ILE A 74 -13.21 7.87 3.38
C ILE A 74 -13.76 9.18 2.84
N LEU A 75 -13.12 10.29 3.18
CA LEU A 75 -13.47 11.62 2.72
C LEU A 75 -12.41 12.14 1.74
N TYR A 76 -12.83 12.41 0.51
CA TYR A 76 -12.05 13.16 -0.46
C TYR A 76 -12.39 14.64 -0.35
N HIS A 77 -11.39 15.49 -0.11
CA HIS A 77 -11.59 16.93 0.00
C HIS A 77 -11.62 17.60 -1.38
N HIS A 78 -12.57 18.52 -1.58
CA HIS A 78 -12.68 19.37 -2.76
C HIS A 78 -12.22 20.78 -2.42
N GLY A 79 -10.92 20.94 -2.19
CA GLY A 79 -10.27 22.23 -1.96
C GLY A 79 -9.28 22.59 -3.08
N GLU A 80 -8.82 23.84 -3.11
CA GLU A 80 -7.78 24.29 -4.05
C GLU A 80 -6.44 23.59 -3.80
N THR A 81 -6.15 23.30 -2.53
CA THR A 81 -4.98 22.54 -2.12
C THR A 81 -5.33 21.06 -2.10
N PRO A 82 -4.61 20.22 -2.87
CA PRO A 82 -4.75 18.77 -2.76
C PRO A 82 -4.37 18.31 -1.36
N VAL A 83 -5.26 17.56 -0.70
CA VAL A 83 -5.02 16.94 0.60
C VAL A 83 -5.31 15.46 0.48
N ALA A 84 -4.52 14.63 1.19
CA ALA A 84 -4.77 13.20 1.28
C ALA A 84 -6.19 12.92 1.82
N PRO A 85 -6.88 11.88 1.34
CA PRO A 85 -8.19 11.52 1.87
C PRO A 85 -8.13 11.17 3.35
N GLU A 86 -9.12 11.60 4.13
CA GLU A 86 -9.26 11.17 5.52
C GLU A 86 -9.85 9.76 5.55
N VAL A 87 -9.22 8.84 6.27
CA VAL A 87 -9.62 7.42 6.30
C VAL A 87 -9.86 6.97 7.74
N HIS A 88 -11.05 6.44 7.99
CA HIS A 88 -11.42 5.74 9.22
C HIS A 88 -11.91 4.34 8.88
N TYR A 89 -11.55 3.34 9.67
CA TYR A 89 -12.00 1.97 9.45
C TYR A 89 -12.14 1.20 10.76
N ALA A 90 -12.97 0.15 10.72
CA ALA A 90 -13.15 -0.83 11.78
C ALA A 90 -13.29 -2.22 11.17
N LEU A 91 -12.54 -3.19 11.70
CA LEU A 91 -12.65 -4.60 11.30
C LEU A 91 -13.70 -5.31 12.16
N GLU A 92 -14.49 -6.17 11.53
CA GLU A 92 -15.40 -7.09 12.22
C GLU A 92 -14.63 -8.35 12.61
N GLY A 93 -13.87 -8.24 13.70
CA GLY A 93 -12.99 -9.30 14.21
C GLY A 93 -11.52 -8.89 14.17
N GLU A 94 -10.65 -9.86 14.40
CA GLU A 94 -9.20 -9.65 14.45
C GLU A 94 -8.49 -10.68 13.57
N PHE A 95 -7.51 -10.23 12.79
CA PHE A 95 -6.62 -11.14 12.11
C PHE A 95 -5.70 -11.81 13.13
N GLU A 96 -5.22 -13.01 12.81
CA GLU A 96 -4.20 -13.67 13.61
C GLU A 96 -3.00 -12.75 13.82
N THR A 97 -2.38 -12.87 14.99
CA THR A 97 -1.20 -12.05 15.29
C THR A 97 -0.07 -12.49 14.37
N HIS A 98 0.42 -11.56 13.56
CA HIS A 98 1.56 -11.83 12.67
C HIS A 98 2.82 -12.07 13.48
N SER A 99 3.41 -13.24 13.28
CA SER A 99 4.72 -13.57 13.81
C SER A 99 5.77 -12.62 13.24
N LYS A 100 6.58 -12.04 14.14
CA LYS A 100 7.71 -11.19 13.75
C LYS A 100 8.97 -12.01 13.47
N GLU A 101 8.94 -13.34 13.58
CA GLU A 101 10.13 -14.17 13.38
C GLU A 101 10.65 -14.06 11.95
N ALA A 102 9.78 -14.19 10.93
CA ALA A 102 10.17 -14.07 9.53
C ALA A 102 10.72 -12.67 9.18
N ASP A 103 10.06 -11.62 9.69
CA ASP A 103 10.52 -10.23 9.55
C ASP A 103 11.90 -10.03 10.21
N SER A 104 12.11 -10.60 11.41
CA SER A 104 13.40 -10.50 12.11
C SER A 104 14.52 -11.26 11.40
N ILE A 105 14.21 -12.42 10.81
CA ILE A 105 15.17 -13.20 10.00
C ILE A 105 15.59 -12.40 8.77
N LEU A 106 14.64 -11.80 8.05
CA LEU A 106 14.94 -10.97 6.88
C LEU A 106 15.77 -9.74 7.27
N TYR A 107 15.37 -9.05 8.34
CA TYR A 107 16.11 -7.89 8.86
C TYR A 107 17.57 -8.24 9.16
N ASN A 108 17.80 -9.31 9.94
CA ASN A 108 19.14 -9.75 10.28
C ASN A 108 19.93 -10.15 9.02
N ARG A 109 19.31 -10.84 8.06
CA ARG A 109 19.96 -11.21 6.80
C ARG A 109 20.46 -9.97 6.05
N ILE A 110 19.60 -8.97 5.88
CA ILE A 110 19.93 -7.75 5.11
C ILE A 110 20.99 -6.91 5.83
N GLN A 111 20.95 -6.83 7.17
CA GLN A 111 21.98 -6.12 7.94
C GLN A 111 23.38 -6.73 7.77
N HIS A 112 23.48 -8.04 7.56
CA HIS A 112 24.75 -8.75 7.48
C HIS A 112 25.19 -9.07 6.04
N LEU A 113 24.53 -8.49 5.02
CA LEU A 113 25.03 -8.60 3.64
C LEU A 113 26.41 -7.93 3.53
N SER A 114 27.33 -8.59 2.81
CA SER A 114 28.66 -8.05 2.56
C SER A 114 28.64 -6.75 1.75
N GLU A 115 27.65 -6.64 0.86
CA GLU A 115 27.38 -5.45 0.04
C GLU A 115 25.91 -5.06 0.19
N PRO A 116 25.57 -3.76 0.10
CA PRO A 116 24.18 -3.32 0.14
C PRO A 116 23.34 -4.00 -0.94
N LEU A 117 22.11 -4.40 -0.59
CA LEU A 117 21.17 -4.96 -1.56
C LEU A 117 20.92 -3.96 -2.70
N GLU A 118 21.16 -4.35 -3.94
CA GLU A 118 20.88 -3.55 -5.13
C GLU A 118 20.34 -4.45 -6.23
N THR A 119 19.14 -4.16 -6.75
CA THR A 119 18.50 -4.98 -7.78
C THR A 119 17.42 -4.18 -8.53
N LYS A 120 16.92 -4.73 -9.64
CA LYS A 120 16.03 -4.04 -10.58
C LYS A 120 14.99 -4.97 -11.19
N ASN A 121 13.93 -4.38 -11.74
CA ASN A 121 12.87 -5.06 -12.49
C ASN A 121 12.26 -6.25 -11.73
N ILE A 122 11.59 -5.96 -10.62
CA ILE A 122 10.90 -6.96 -9.77
C ILE A 122 9.40 -6.65 -9.70
N PRO A 123 8.51 -7.54 -10.17
CA PRO A 123 8.82 -8.70 -11.00
C PRO A 123 9.45 -8.29 -12.34
N ASP A 124 10.02 -9.26 -13.04
CA ASP A 124 10.47 -9.06 -14.42
C ASP A 124 9.27 -8.91 -15.37
N ASN A 125 9.55 -8.72 -16.66
CA ASN A 125 8.51 -8.48 -17.67
C ASN A 125 7.56 -9.67 -17.87
N ASP A 126 7.95 -10.87 -17.43
CA ASP A 126 7.15 -12.09 -17.50
C ASP A 126 6.38 -12.34 -16.18
N GLY A 127 6.48 -11.42 -15.21
CA GLY A 127 5.84 -11.53 -13.90
C GLY A 127 6.61 -12.39 -12.90
N ASN A 128 7.86 -12.77 -13.20
CA ASN A 128 8.64 -13.64 -12.32
C ASN A 128 9.45 -12.84 -11.29
N MET A 129 9.63 -13.43 -10.12
CA MET A 129 10.60 -13.00 -9.12
C MET A 129 11.05 -14.19 -8.28
N THR A 130 12.28 -14.15 -7.76
CA THR A 130 12.77 -15.19 -6.85
C THR A 130 12.06 -15.10 -5.50
N GLU A 131 11.99 -16.23 -4.78
CA GLU A 131 11.45 -16.26 -3.41
C GLU A 131 12.19 -15.27 -2.49
N GLU A 132 13.48 -15.05 -2.73
CA GLU A 132 14.30 -14.12 -1.97
C GLU A 132 13.87 -12.66 -2.13
N MET A 133 13.34 -12.30 -3.30
CA MET A 133 12.91 -10.94 -3.64
C MET A 133 11.46 -10.65 -3.26
N LYS A 134 10.63 -11.67 -3.02
CA LYS A 134 9.23 -11.47 -2.59
C LYS A 134 9.10 -10.55 -1.37
N PRO A 135 9.90 -10.70 -0.29
CA PRO A 135 9.76 -9.81 0.86
C PRO A 135 10.18 -8.37 0.56
N ILE A 136 11.15 -8.16 -0.34
CA ILE A 136 11.58 -6.83 -0.79
C ILE A 136 10.49 -6.15 -1.63
N PHE A 137 9.83 -6.94 -2.49
CA PHE A 137 8.68 -6.49 -3.27
C PHE A 137 7.45 -6.20 -2.39
N ASN A 138 7.19 -7.05 -1.40
CA ASN A 138 6.11 -6.85 -0.44
C ASN A 138 6.36 -5.60 0.42
N LEU A 139 7.61 -5.35 0.84
CA LEU A 139 7.97 -4.11 1.53
C LEU A 139 7.68 -2.88 0.68
N ALA A 140 8.00 -2.92 -0.62
CA ALA A 140 7.64 -1.85 -1.55
C ALA A 140 6.12 -1.70 -1.71
N LYS A 141 5.33 -2.78 -1.73
CA LYS A 141 3.87 -2.72 -1.71
C LYS A 141 3.32 -2.07 -0.43
N VAL A 142 3.88 -2.41 0.73
CA VAL A 142 3.51 -1.79 2.01
C VAL A 142 3.77 -0.28 1.98
N ALA A 143 4.98 0.12 1.58
CA ALA A 143 5.34 1.53 1.43
C ALA A 143 4.47 2.26 0.38
N SER A 144 4.15 1.58 -0.72
CA SER A 144 3.26 2.09 -1.76
C SER A 144 1.86 2.37 -1.23
N GLY A 145 1.41 1.68 -0.17
CA GLY A 145 0.16 1.98 0.52
C GLY A 145 0.07 3.44 0.97
N TYR A 146 1.17 4.01 1.49
CA TYR A 146 1.25 5.42 1.84
C TYR A 146 1.15 6.32 0.60
N ILE A 147 1.87 6.00 -0.47
CA ILE A 147 1.85 6.78 -1.71
C ILE A 147 0.44 6.82 -2.31
N VAL A 148 -0.21 5.65 -2.41
CA VAL A 148 -1.59 5.55 -2.93
C VAL A 148 -2.53 6.33 -2.05
N TRP A 149 -2.48 6.16 -0.72
CA TRP A 149 -3.32 6.92 0.19
C TRP A 149 -3.12 8.44 0.02
N GLN A 150 -1.89 8.93 0.04
CA GLN A 150 -1.61 10.36 0.01
C GLN A 150 -1.97 11.05 -1.30
N ASN A 151 -2.02 10.31 -2.42
CA ASN A 151 -2.15 10.90 -3.76
C ASN A 151 -3.46 10.53 -4.47
N SER A 152 -4.32 9.72 -3.85
CA SER A 152 -5.55 9.27 -4.49
C SER A 152 -6.64 10.36 -4.50
N THR A 153 -7.33 10.43 -5.62
CA THR A 153 -8.59 11.18 -5.81
C THR A 153 -9.70 10.20 -6.22
N GLU A 154 -10.93 10.69 -6.35
CA GLU A 154 -12.05 9.89 -6.90
C GLU A 154 -11.80 9.40 -8.35
N ASN A 155 -10.87 10.06 -9.06
CA ASN A 155 -10.55 9.79 -10.46
C ASN A 155 -9.35 8.87 -10.66
N THR A 156 -8.67 8.46 -9.59
CA THR A 156 -7.47 7.60 -9.66
C THR A 156 -7.78 6.20 -9.16
N TRP A 157 -7.06 5.21 -9.70
CA TRP A 157 -7.06 3.85 -9.17
C TRP A 157 -5.66 3.24 -9.27
N TYR A 158 -4.81 3.60 -8.31
CA TYR A 158 -3.42 3.18 -8.31
C TYR A 158 -3.23 1.74 -7.85
N ASN A 159 -2.33 1.04 -8.53
CA ASN A 159 -1.78 -0.24 -8.12
C ASN A 159 -0.27 -0.25 -8.42
N MET A 160 0.55 -0.62 -7.45
CA MET A 160 1.99 -0.80 -7.69
C MET A 160 2.22 -2.09 -8.46
N ILE A 161 2.88 -2.00 -9.62
CA ILE A 161 3.06 -3.14 -10.53
C ILE A 161 4.50 -3.67 -10.57
N GLN A 162 5.50 -2.81 -10.29
CA GLN A 162 6.91 -3.19 -10.45
C GLN A 162 7.84 -2.29 -9.65
N ILE A 163 8.93 -2.86 -9.12
CA ILE A 163 10.15 -2.14 -8.73
C ILE A 163 11.03 -2.03 -9.97
N GLN A 164 11.28 -0.83 -10.46
CA GLN A 164 12.29 -0.60 -11.49
C GLN A 164 13.68 -0.73 -10.90
N ASN A 165 13.92 -0.12 -9.73
CA ASN A 165 15.19 -0.16 -9.04
C ASN A 165 14.97 -0.17 -7.52
N VAL A 166 15.80 -0.90 -6.79
CA VAL A 166 15.89 -0.80 -5.34
C VAL A 166 17.33 -0.88 -4.90
N LYS A 167 17.70 0.02 -4.01
CA LYS A 167 19.02 0.05 -3.39
C LYS A 167 18.92 0.25 -1.88
N GLN A 168 19.58 -0.61 -1.12
CA GLN A 168 19.77 -0.43 0.31
C GLN A 168 20.75 0.72 0.57
N MET A 169 20.35 1.65 1.42
CA MET A 169 21.18 2.77 1.86
C MET A 169 21.87 2.39 3.17
N LYS A 170 23.17 2.70 3.30
CA LYS A 170 23.91 2.46 4.54
C LYS A 170 23.45 3.43 5.62
N ARG A 171 23.21 2.90 6.82
CA ARG A 171 22.80 3.66 8.00
C ARG A 171 23.64 3.30 9.21
N ASN A 172 23.63 4.18 10.20
CA ASN A 172 24.30 4.00 11.49
C ASN A 172 23.31 3.67 12.62
N ASP A 173 22.01 3.69 12.36
CA ASP A 173 20.96 3.31 13.31
C ASP A 173 20.42 1.90 13.03
N ASP A 174 19.35 1.52 13.72
CA ASP A 174 18.71 0.21 13.65
C ASP A 174 17.67 0.08 12.52
N TYR A 175 17.52 1.09 11.67
CA TYR A 175 16.63 0.98 10.52
C TYR A 175 17.37 0.45 9.29
N LEU A 176 16.69 -0.39 8.51
CA LEU A 176 17.04 -0.59 7.12
C LEU A 176 16.41 0.53 6.29
N GLU A 177 17.17 1.05 5.33
CA GLU A 177 16.67 2.04 4.38
C GLU A 177 16.85 1.56 2.96
N PHE A 178 15.82 1.82 2.16
CA PHE A 178 15.77 1.45 0.76
C PHE A 178 15.31 2.64 -0.07
N SER A 179 16.10 2.97 -1.09
CA SER A 179 15.70 3.85 -2.17
C SER A 179 15.03 3.01 -3.25
N TYR A 180 13.71 3.13 -3.37
CA TYR A 180 12.92 2.45 -4.39
C TYR A 180 12.56 3.40 -5.54
N GLU A 181 12.64 2.91 -6.76
CA GLU A 181 11.94 3.42 -7.93
C GLU A 181 10.89 2.38 -8.34
N VAL A 182 9.62 2.73 -8.27
CA VAL A 182 8.49 1.85 -8.56
C VAL A 182 7.62 2.39 -9.68
N LEU A 183 6.89 1.50 -10.33
CA LEU A 183 5.85 1.83 -11.28
C LEU A 183 4.47 1.61 -10.66
N PHE A 184 3.64 2.65 -10.72
CA PHE A 184 2.21 2.54 -10.49
C PHE A 184 1.48 2.44 -11.82
N HIS A 185 0.51 1.54 -11.91
CA HIS A 185 -0.55 1.60 -12.90
C HIS A 185 -1.73 2.34 -12.30
N ASP A 186 -2.10 3.47 -12.89
CA ASP A 186 -3.40 4.08 -12.65
C ASP A 186 -4.42 3.41 -13.57
N ILE A 187 -5.18 2.46 -13.02
CA ILE A 187 -6.15 1.67 -13.78
C ILE A 187 -7.26 2.57 -14.34
N ALA A 188 -7.56 3.70 -13.69
CA ALA A 188 -8.60 4.62 -14.16
C ALA A 188 -8.21 5.32 -15.47
N SER A 189 -6.96 5.76 -15.59
CA SER A 189 -6.43 6.48 -16.76
C SER A 189 -5.61 5.61 -17.72
N GLN A 190 -5.29 4.37 -17.31
CA GLN A 190 -4.35 3.46 -17.97
C GLN A 190 -2.90 3.97 -18.03
N GLU A 191 -2.54 4.95 -17.21
CA GLU A 191 -1.17 5.47 -17.16
C GLU A 191 -0.24 4.60 -16.32
N ILE A 192 1.00 4.44 -16.79
CA ILE A 192 2.12 3.96 -15.98
C ILE A 192 2.88 5.18 -15.45
N ILE A 193 3.04 5.25 -14.13
CA ILE A 193 3.58 6.41 -13.42
C ILE A 193 4.78 5.97 -12.60
N PRO A 194 6.01 6.43 -12.93
CA PRO A 194 7.17 6.16 -12.11
C PRO A 194 7.15 7.01 -10.84
N TRP A 195 7.58 6.40 -9.72
CA TRP A 195 7.61 7.03 -8.42
C TRP A 195 8.86 6.62 -7.65
N HIS A 196 9.50 7.59 -7.02
CA HIS A 196 10.62 7.36 -6.12
C HIS A 196 10.14 7.42 -4.66
N MET A 197 10.59 6.50 -3.82
CA MET A 197 10.32 6.53 -2.38
C MET A 197 11.53 6.04 -1.58
N GLN A 198 11.90 6.80 -0.54
CA GLN A 198 12.82 6.38 0.51
C GLN A 198 12.02 5.71 1.63
N VAL A 199 12.33 4.46 1.90
CA VAL A 199 11.58 3.62 2.83
C VAL A 199 12.48 3.17 3.97
N LEU A 200 12.10 3.52 5.19
CA LEU A 200 12.69 3.02 6.42
C LEU A 200 11.87 1.83 6.93
N TRP A 201 12.55 0.78 7.37
CA TRP A 201 11.90 -0.40 7.93
C TRP A 201 12.68 -1.00 9.08
N HIS A 202 11.96 -1.39 10.14
CA HIS A 202 12.45 -2.21 11.23
C HIS A 202 11.34 -3.17 11.69
N PRO A 203 11.62 -4.44 11.99
CA PRO A 203 10.60 -5.44 12.36
C PRO A 203 9.75 -5.04 13.58
N GLN A 204 10.27 -4.21 14.48
CA GLN A 204 9.52 -3.74 15.65
C GLN A 204 8.75 -2.45 15.38
N HIS A 205 9.28 -1.56 14.53
CA HIS A 205 8.75 -0.21 14.32
C HIS A 205 7.86 -0.09 13.08
N GLY A 206 7.88 -1.10 12.19
CA GLY A 206 7.09 -1.11 10.96
C GLY A 206 7.78 -0.38 9.82
N VAL A 207 6.98 0.05 8.85
CA VAL A 207 7.41 0.73 7.62
C VAL A 207 7.13 2.22 7.75
N LYS A 208 8.07 3.04 7.28
CA LYS A 208 7.90 4.49 7.16
C LYS A 208 8.44 4.97 5.82
N VAL A 209 7.62 5.73 5.09
CA VAL A 209 8.10 6.48 3.92
C VAL A 209 8.70 7.80 4.42
N ALA A 210 10.01 7.99 4.25
CA ALA A 210 10.73 9.17 4.70
C ALA A 210 10.62 10.32 3.69
N GLU A 211 10.79 10.00 2.41
CA GLU A 211 10.68 10.93 1.29
C GLU A 211 10.05 10.20 0.11
N ASN A 212 9.35 10.93 -0.75
CA ASN A 212 8.85 10.37 -2.01
C ASN A 212 8.61 11.47 -3.04
N SER A 213 8.65 11.10 -4.31
CA SER A 213 8.31 12.01 -5.41
C SER A 213 7.88 11.26 -6.66
N ARG A 214 6.84 11.76 -7.32
CA ARG A 214 6.46 11.33 -8.67
C ARG A 214 7.57 11.70 -9.64
N GLN A 215 8.02 10.76 -10.45
CA GLN A 215 9.10 10.97 -11.42
C GLN A 215 8.54 11.37 -12.79
N SER A 216 9.34 12.07 -13.58
CA SER A 216 9.07 12.23 -15.01
C SER A 216 9.23 10.89 -15.73
N LYS A 217 8.41 10.67 -16.77
CA LYS A 217 8.59 9.53 -17.69
C LYS A 217 9.87 9.67 -18.50
#